data_AF-A0A453JGH3-F1
#
_entry.id   AF-A0A453JGH3-F1
#
_cell.length_a   1.000
_cell.length_b   1.000
_cell.length_c   1.000
_cell.angle_alpha   90.00
_cell.angle_beta   90.00
_cell.angle_gamma   90.00
#
_symmetry.space_group_name_H-M   'P 1'
#
loop_
_entity.id
_entity.type
_entity.pdbx_description
1 polymer ?
#
loop_
_entity_poly.entity_id
_entity_poly.type
_entity_poly.pdbx_seq_one_letter_code
_entity_poly.pdbx_strand_id
1 'polypeptide(L)'
;QVIVKSVSLLTPADAVKFLKSLISLMQSRGSVLVCLLPWLQALLSRHMSSIVSQDSSLLLLNSLYQLIDARTSTFASSLKLSTCLDYHFSEICDDESDEEEGGPPLIYEDMDSDEEDSEVDDAMETEDKGTDEEDSEVDDAMETERKGTDKEESEVDDE
;
A
#
# COMPACT_ATOMS: atom_id res chain seq x y z
N GLN A 1 16.93 -21.02 14.24
CA GLN A 1 17.07 -21.34 15.69
C GLN A 1 17.21 -20.11 16.58
N VAL A 2 17.92 -19.05 16.16
CA VAL A 2 18.13 -17.83 16.98
C VAL A 2 16.84 -17.04 17.19
N ILE A 3 16.09 -16.73 16.12
CA ILE A 3 14.83 -15.94 16.19
C ILE A 3 13.85 -16.53 17.21
N VAL A 4 13.57 -17.83 17.11
CA VAL A 4 12.63 -18.53 18.03
C VAL A 4 13.10 -18.45 19.49
N LYS A 5 14.41 -18.62 19.74
CA LYS A 5 14.98 -18.49 21.09
C LYS A 5 14.84 -17.05 21.61
N SER A 6 15.21 -16.05 20.80
CA SER A 6 15.06 -14.64 21.17
C SER A 6 13.62 -14.28 21.50
N VAL A 7 12.66 -14.73 20.67
CA VAL A 7 11.24 -14.49 20.89
C VAL A 7 10.75 -15.20 22.16
N SER A 8 11.25 -16.40 22.46
CA SER A 8 10.84 -17.15 23.67
C SER A 8 11.22 -16.48 24.99
N LEU A 9 12.21 -15.59 24.98
CA LEU A 9 12.67 -14.84 26.15
C LEU A 9 11.88 -13.54 26.38
N LEU A 10 11.00 -13.14 25.45
CA LEU A 10 10.17 -11.96 25.60
C LEU A 10 9.14 -12.15 26.72
N THR A 11 8.92 -11.08 27.49
CA THR A 11 7.78 -11.01 28.39
C THR A 11 6.47 -10.80 27.60
N PRO A 12 5.31 -11.15 28.17
CA PRO A 12 3.99 -10.83 27.60
C PRO A 12 3.84 -9.39 27.11
N ALA A 13 4.28 -8.42 27.91
CA ALA A 13 4.19 -7.00 27.58
C ALA A 13 5.12 -6.64 26.41
N ASP A 14 6.33 -7.18 26.38
CA ASP A 14 7.29 -6.89 25.32
C ASP A 14 6.93 -7.59 24.01
N ALA A 15 6.28 -8.75 24.05
CA ALA A 15 5.74 -9.42 22.87
C ALA A 15 4.71 -8.53 22.15
N VAL A 16 3.83 -7.87 22.89
CA VAL A 16 2.81 -6.95 22.35
C VAL A 16 3.46 -5.67 21.79
N LYS A 17 4.42 -5.09 22.51
CA LYS A 17 5.19 -3.94 22.00
C LYS A 17 5.93 -4.29 20.72
N PHE A 18 6.57 -5.47 20.68
CA PHE A 18 7.30 -5.95 19.52
C PHE A 18 6.36 -6.18 18.33
N LEU A 19 5.17 -6.74 18.54
CA LEU A 19 4.16 -6.87 17.48
C LEU A 19 3.76 -5.49 16.90
N LYS A 20 3.53 -4.49 17.76
CA LYS A 20 3.25 -3.11 17.32
C LYS A 20 4.39 -2.54 16.47
N SER A 21 5.64 -2.72 16.90
CA SER A 21 6.82 -2.29 16.15
C SER A 21 6.95 -3.02 14.81
N LEU A 22 6.67 -4.33 14.76
CA LEU A 22 6.67 -5.09 13.51
C LEU A 22 5.62 -4.56 12.53
N ILE A 23 4.40 -4.30 12.98
CA ILE A 23 3.34 -3.74 12.14
C ILE A 23 3.75 -2.36 11.60
N SER A 24 4.29 -1.48 12.45
CA SER A 24 4.79 -0.16 12.03
C SER A 24 5.92 -0.26 11.00
N LEU A 25 6.87 -1.18 11.21
CA LEU A 25 7.98 -1.39 10.29
C LEU A 25 7.50 -1.94 8.95
N MET A 26 6.57 -2.90 8.99
CA MET A 26 5.90 -3.42 7.81
C MET A 26 5.22 -2.27 7.06
N GLN A 27 4.37 -1.45 7.70
CA GLN A 27 3.70 -0.32 7.05
C GLN A 27 4.68 0.66 6.37
N SER A 28 5.78 1.00 7.05
CA SER A 28 6.75 1.98 6.54
C SER A 28 7.56 1.50 5.33
N ARG A 29 7.87 0.20 5.24
CA ARG A 29 8.80 -0.33 4.23
C ARG A 29 8.34 -1.69 3.72
N GLY A 30 8.01 -1.75 2.43
CA GLY A 30 7.62 -2.98 1.73
C GLY A 30 8.70 -4.07 1.74
N SER A 31 9.94 -3.70 1.41
CA SER A 31 11.04 -4.65 1.19
C SER A 31 11.51 -5.38 2.44
N VAL A 32 11.30 -4.80 3.63
CA VAL A 32 11.75 -5.38 4.90
C VAL A 32 10.89 -6.58 5.30
N LEU A 33 9.71 -6.76 4.69
CA LEU A 33 8.73 -7.79 5.03
C LEU A 33 9.32 -9.21 5.00
N VAL A 34 10.17 -9.52 4.00
CA VAL A 34 10.82 -10.84 3.87
C VAL A 34 11.65 -11.17 5.10
N CYS A 35 12.34 -10.16 5.65
CA CYS A 35 13.15 -10.31 6.86
C CYS A 35 12.29 -10.40 8.12
N LEU A 36 11.11 -9.77 8.15
CA LEU A 36 10.22 -9.73 9.33
C LEU A 36 9.28 -10.94 9.44
N LEU A 37 8.94 -11.58 8.32
CA LEU A 37 8.08 -12.76 8.30
C LEU A 37 8.47 -13.84 9.32
N PRO A 38 9.74 -14.28 9.41
CA PRO A 38 10.13 -15.30 10.38
C PRO A 38 10.02 -14.81 11.84
N TRP A 39 10.13 -13.50 12.09
CA TRP A 39 9.91 -12.93 13.42
C TRP A 39 8.44 -12.90 13.79
N LEU A 40 7.58 -12.48 12.86
CA LEU A 40 6.14 -12.45 13.04
C LEU A 40 5.60 -13.86 13.31
N GLN A 41 6.01 -14.84 12.50
CA GLN A 41 5.61 -16.23 12.67
C GLN A 41 6.03 -16.76 14.04
N ALA A 42 7.30 -16.58 14.43
CA ALA A 42 7.79 -17.03 15.72
C ALA A 42 7.06 -16.36 16.90
N LEU A 43 6.79 -15.06 16.79
CA LEU A 43 6.09 -14.26 17.80
C LEU A 43 4.66 -14.75 18.01
N LEU A 44 3.89 -14.87 16.93
CA LEU A 44 2.52 -15.35 16.99
C LEU A 44 2.48 -16.79 17.50
N SER A 45 3.33 -17.70 16.99
CA SER A 45 3.34 -19.09 17.47
C SER A 45 3.65 -19.23 18.97
N ARG A 46 4.51 -18.35 19.53
CA ARG A 46 4.91 -18.45 20.94
C ARG A 46 3.99 -17.69 21.91
N HIS A 47 3.52 -16.52 21.52
CA HIS A 47 2.87 -15.56 22.42
C HIS A 47 1.43 -15.26 22.05
N MET A 48 0.78 -16.05 21.16
CA MET A 48 -0.58 -15.76 20.71
C MET A 48 -1.57 -15.60 21.85
N SER A 49 -1.56 -16.51 22.83
CA SER A 49 -2.44 -16.44 24.00
C SER A 49 -2.26 -15.14 24.76
N SER A 50 -1.00 -14.74 25.01
CA SER A 50 -0.66 -13.48 25.67
C SER A 50 -1.10 -12.25 24.87
N ILE A 51 -1.02 -12.31 23.54
CA ILE A 51 -1.40 -11.19 22.66
C ILE A 51 -2.93 -11.05 22.62
N VAL A 52 -3.66 -12.17 22.50
CA VAL A 52 -5.14 -12.17 22.46
C VAL A 52 -5.73 -11.68 23.77
N SER A 53 -5.11 -12.00 24.91
CA SER A 53 -5.59 -11.56 26.24
C SER A 53 -5.45 -10.05 26.51
N GLN A 54 -4.92 -9.26 25.58
CA GLN A 54 -4.86 -7.80 25.72
C GLN A 54 -6.16 -7.15 25.23
N ASP A 55 -6.59 -6.07 25.87
CA ASP A 55 -7.79 -5.33 25.47
C ASP A 55 -7.68 -4.75 24.04
N SER A 56 -6.47 -4.40 23.60
CA SER A 56 -6.21 -3.88 22.26
C SER A 56 -5.95 -4.96 21.20
N SER A 57 -6.15 -6.24 21.51
CA SER A 57 -5.73 -7.35 20.64
C SER A 57 -6.45 -7.38 19.30
N LEU A 58 -7.78 -7.17 19.31
CA LEU A 58 -8.62 -7.18 18.11
C LEU A 58 -8.13 -6.15 17.09
N LEU A 59 -7.98 -4.89 17.51
CA LEU A 59 -7.51 -3.81 16.65
C LEU A 59 -6.13 -4.12 16.06
N LEU A 60 -5.21 -4.60 16.89
CA LEU A 60 -3.83 -4.88 16.49
C LEU A 60 -3.75 -6.01 15.47
N LEU A 61 -4.47 -7.11 15.69
CA LEU A 61 -4.49 -8.27 14.81
C LEU A 61 -5.26 -8.01 13.52
N ASN A 62 -6.35 -7.26 13.60
CA ASN A 62 -7.08 -6.84 12.41
C ASN A 62 -6.24 -5.91 11.53
N SER A 63 -5.51 -4.96 12.12
CA SER A 63 -4.57 -4.11 11.39
C SER A 63 -3.47 -4.93 10.71
N LEU A 64 -2.92 -5.94 11.39
CA LEU A 64 -1.97 -6.87 10.78
C LEU A 64 -2.57 -7.64 9.61
N TYR A 65 -3.79 -8.16 9.75
CA TYR A 65 -4.49 -8.88 8.69
C TYR A 65 -4.71 -8.00 7.46
N GLN A 66 -5.27 -6.80 7.66
CA GLN A 66 -5.51 -5.83 6.58
C GLN A 66 -4.21 -5.44 5.86
N LEU A 67 -3.10 -5.29 6.61
CA LEU A 67 -1.80 -4.99 6.03
C LEU A 67 -1.26 -6.14 5.15
N ILE A 68 -1.46 -7.39 5.58
CA ILE A 68 -1.08 -8.56 4.79
C ILE A 68 -1.94 -8.62 3.52
N ASP A 69 -3.26 -8.50 3.67
CA ASP A 69 -4.22 -8.57 2.57
C ASP A 69 -3.96 -7.50 1.49
N ALA A 70 -3.77 -6.25 1.91
CA ALA A 70 -3.44 -5.14 1.02
C ALA A 70 -2.15 -5.41 0.20
N ARG A 71 -1.15 -6.07 0.80
CA ARG A 71 0.10 -6.41 0.10
C ARG A 71 -0.09 -7.58 -0.85
N THR A 72 -0.77 -8.63 -0.42
CA THR A 72 -1.02 -9.80 -1.27
C THR A 72 -1.91 -9.48 -2.46
N SER A 73 -2.81 -8.50 -2.34
CA SER A 73 -3.67 -8.03 -3.43
C SER A 73 -2.87 -7.52 -4.65
N THR A 74 -1.68 -6.93 -4.42
CA THR A 74 -0.83 -6.42 -5.51
C THR A 74 -0.01 -7.51 -6.23
N PHE A 75 0.01 -8.73 -5.71
CA PHE A 75 0.87 -9.81 -6.20
C PHE A 75 0.59 -10.17 -7.67
N ALA A 76 -0.69 -10.27 -8.05
CA ALA A 76 -1.06 -10.64 -9.41
C ALA A 76 -0.58 -9.62 -10.45
N SER A 77 -0.73 -8.33 -10.17
CA SER A 77 -0.27 -7.26 -11.06
C SER A 77 1.26 -7.21 -11.13
N SER A 78 1.94 -7.40 -10.00
CA SER A 78 3.41 -7.43 -9.96
C SER A 78 3.98 -8.65 -10.71
N LEU A 79 3.31 -9.79 -10.63
CA LEU A 79 3.69 -11.01 -11.37
C LEU A 79 3.52 -10.80 -12.88
N LYS A 80 2.41 -10.21 -13.33
CA LYS A 80 2.20 -9.87 -14.75
C LYS A 80 3.28 -8.94 -15.28
N LEU A 81 3.64 -7.91 -14.51
CA LEU A 81 4.71 -7.00 -14.87
C LEU A 81 6.06 -7.74 -14.99
N SER A 82 6.38 -8.61 -14.02
CA SER A 82 7.60 -9.43 -14.05
C SER A 82 7.66 -10.27 -15.32
N THR A 83 6.60 -11.02 -15.63
CA THR A 83 6.57 -11.87 -16.83
C THR A 83 6.63 -11.07 -18.13
N CYS A 84 6.02 -9.88 -18.17
CA CYS A 84 6.13 -8.97 -19.31
C CYS A 84 7.57 -8.49 -19.52
N LEU A 85 8.27 -8.12 -18.44
CA LEU A 85 9.68 -7.75 -18.50
C LEU A 85 10.57 -8.93 -18.91
N ASP A 86 10.36 -10.11 -18.33
CA ASP A 86 11.11 -11.32 -18.68
C ASP A 86 10.96 -11.66 -20.18
N TYR A 87 9.76 -11.47 -20.75
CA TYR A 87 9.52 -11.64 -22.18
C TYR A 87 10.33 -10.65 -23.03
N HIS A 88 10.27 -9.35 -22.72
CA HIS A 88 11.02 -8.34 -23.46
C HIS A 88 12.54 -8.47 -23.30
N PHE A 89 13.04 -8.87 -22.12
CA PHE A 89 14.46 -9.13 -21.93
C PHE A 89 14.93 -10.35 -22.73
N SER A 90 14.07 -11.36 -22.91
CA SER A 90 14.41 -12.52 -23.76
C SER A 90 14.54 -12.11 -25.23
N GLU A 91 13.63 -11.26 -25.73
CA GLU A 91 13.66 -10.73 -27.10
C GLU A 91 14.95 -9.93 -27.39
N ILE A 92 15.43 -9.13 -26.44
CA ILE A 92 16.66 -8.34 -26.60
C ILE A 92 17.93 -9.22 -26.59
N CYS A 93 17.93 -10.32 -25.83
CA CYS A 93 19.08 -11.23 -25.76
C CYS A 93 19.15 -12.21 -26.95
N ASP A 94 18.04 -12.43 -27.66
CA ASP A 94 18.03 -13.31 -28.85
C ASP A 94 18.53 -12.57 -30.11
N ASP A 95 18.55 -11.23 -30.11
CA ASP A 95 18.96 -10.38 -31.26
C ASP A 95 20.48 -10.16 -31.38
N GLU A 96 21.28 -10.53 -30.36
CA GLU A 96 22.75 -10.44 -30.40
C GLU A 96 23.44 -11.66 -31.06
N SER A 97 22.66 -12.57 -31.64
CA SER A 97 23.15 -13.81 -32.29
C SER A 97 22.91 -13.88 -33.81
N ASP A 98 22.38 -12.83 -34.43
CA ASP A 98 22.26 -12.71 -35.90
C ASP A 98 23.22 -11.64 -36.46
N GLU A 99 24.51 -11.75 -36.10
CA GLU A 99 25.61 -11.14 -36.85
C GLU A 99 25.89 -11.97 -38.14
N GLU A 100 24.89 -12.17 -39.01
CA GLU A 100 25.11 -12.54 -40.42
C GLU A 100 23.92 -12.17 -41.31
N GLU A 101 23.49 -10.90 -41.34
CA GLU A 101 22.88 -10.36 -42.55
C GLU A 101 23.45 -8.97 -42.87
N GLY A 102 24.37 -8.96 -43.85
CA GLY A 102 25.01 -7.76 -44.38
C GLY A 102 24.02 -6.83 -45.07
N GLY A 103 23.26 -6.08 -44.27
CA GLY A 103 22.59 -4.87 -44.72
C GLY A 103 23.65 -3.80 -45.04
N PRO A 104 23.57 -3.09 -46.19
CA PRO A 104 24.48 -2.00 -46.48
C PRO A 104 24.35 -0.91 -45.40
N PRO A 105 25.46 -0.22 -45.06
CA PRO A 105 25.45 0.81 -44.02
C PRO A 105 24.39 1.86 -44.34
N LEU A 106 23.48 2.10 -43.39
CA LEU A 106 22.53 3.22 -43.46
C LEU A 106 23.33 4.52 -43.33
N ILE A 107 23.59 5.17 -44.47
CA ILE A 107 24.17 6.51 -44.53
C ILE A 107 23.01 7.50 -44.38
N TYR A 108 22.98 8.22 -43.27
CA TYR A 108 22.10 9.38 -43.12
C TYR A 108 22.78 10.56 -43.79
N GLU A 109 22.27 11.00 -44.95
CA GLU A 109 22.65 12.28 -45.53
C GLU A 109 21.92 13.37 -44.73
N ASP A 110 22.66 14.14 -43.92
CA ASP A 110 22.16 15.41 -43.39
C ASP A 110 21.81 16.29 -44.59
N MET A 111 20.52 16.42 -44.87
CA MET A 111 20.00 17.51 -45.68
C MET A 111 20.04 18.75 -44.81
N ASP A 112 21.22 19.37 -44.72
CA ASP A 112 21.35 20.80 -44.42
C ASP A 112 20.70 21.55 -45.59
N SER A 113 19.36 21.53 -45.59
CA SER A 113 18.54 22.35 -46.45
C SER A 113 18.55 23.75 -45.87
N ASP A 114 19.61 24.50 -46.18
CA ASP A 114 19.61 25.95 -46.18
C ASP A 114 18.55 26.44 -47.19
N GLU A 115 17.27 26.37 -46.82
CA GLU A 115 16.23 27.19 -47.45
C GLU A 115 15.69 28.17 -46.42
N GLU A 116 15.92 29.44 -46.75
CA GLU A 116 15.58 30.63 -46.00
C GLU A 116 14.12 30.65 -45.52
N ASP A 117 14.00 31.13 -44.28
CA ASP A 117 13.00 32.11 -43.86
C ASP A 117 11.52 31.72 -44.04
N SER A 118 10.94 31.21 -42.95
CA SER A 118 9.53 31.44 -42.65
C SER A 118 9.36 31.80 -41.19
N GLU A 119 9.69 33.06 -40.87
CA GLU A 119 9.08 33.78 -39.76
C GLU A 119 7.54 33.74 -39.90
N VAL A 120 6.84 33.02 -39.01
CA VAL A 120 5.46 33.25 -38.52
C VAL A 120 5.18 32.16 -37.46
N ASP A 121 4.55 32.36 -36.31
CA ASP A 121 3.99 33.49 -35.59
C ASP A 121 3.81 32.96 -34.15
N ASP A 122 4.42 33.62 -33.18
CA ASP A 122 4.40 33.23 -31.76
C ASP A 122 3.08 33.71 -31.14
N ALA A 123 1.97 33.04 -31.48
CA ALA A 123 0.63 33.37 -30.99
C ALA A 123 0.37 32.68 -29.64
N MET A 124 0.88 33.30 -28.57
CA MET A 124 0.51 33.01 -27.19
C MET A 124 -0.90 33.57 -26.90
N GLU A 125 -1.96 32.79 -27.12
CA GLU A 125 -3.26 33.10 -26.52
C GLU A 125 -3.30 32.63 -25.07
N THR A 126 -2.94 33.54 -24.16
CA THR A 126 -3.40 33.48 -22.78
C THR A 126 -4.80 34.09 -22.73
N GLU A 127 -5.84 33.27 -22.51
CA GLU A 127 -7.11 33.78 -22.00
C GLU A 127 -7.51 33.05 -20.71
N ASP A 128 -7.37 33.83 -19.65
CA ASP A 128 -7.89 33.67 -18.30
C ASP A 128 -9.39 34.02 -18.29
N LYS A 129 -10.19 33.19 -17.60
CA LYS A 129 -11.36 33.51 -16.75
C LYS A 129 -12.54 32.55 -16.96
N GLY A 130 -12.81 31.76 -15.92
CA GLY A 130 -14.04 30.98 -15.78
C GLY A 130 -14.14 30.36 -14.39
N THR A 131 -14.47 31.21 -13.41
CA THR A 131 -14.85 30.89 -12.04
C THR A 131 -15.95 29.82 -12.01
N ASP A 132 -15.76 28.76 -11.23
CA ASP A 132 -16.88 28.03 -10.62
C ASP A 132 -16.48 27.72 -9.17
N GLU A 133 -16.91 28.63 -8.29
CA GLU A 133 -16.94 28.44 -6.85
C GLU A 133 -18.27 27.75 -6.49
N GLU A 134 -18.23 27.01 -5.38
CA GLU A 134 -19.35 26.43 -4.62
C GLU A 134 -19.87 25.06 -5.15
N ASP A 135 -20.00 24.01 -4.34
CA ASP A 135 -20.41 24.06 -2.95
C ASP A 135 -19.90 22.86 -2.12
N SER A 136 -19.50 23.18 -0.89
CA SER A 136 -19.09 22.26 0.17
C SER A 136 -20.09 22.43 1.30
N GLU A 137 -21.24 21.75 1.22
CA GLU A 137 -22.17 21.70 2.35
C GLU A 137 -21.76 20.57 3.31
N VAL A 138 -21.06 21.01 4.36
CA VAL A 138 -21.07 20.39 5.68
C VAL A 138 -22.39 20.77 6.36
N ASP A 139 -23.27 19.81 6.66
CA ASP A 139 -24.37 20.03 7.59
C ASP A 139 -24.11 19.25 8.89
N ASP A 140 -23.74 20.02 9.91
CA ASP A 140 -23.65 19.65 11.31
C ASP A 140 -24.93 20.17 11.98
N ALA A 141 -25.91 19.28 12.16
CA ALA A 141 -27.11 19.54 12.95
C ALA A 141 -27.11 18.67 14.20
N MET A 142 -26.44 19.18 15.24
CA MET A 142 -26.70 18.84 16.63
C MET A 142 -27.99 19.53 17.05
N GLU A 143 -29.03 18.80 17.46
CA GLU A 143 -29.89 19.26 18.55
C GLU A 143 -30.61 18.09 19.23
N THR A 144 -30.88 18.36 20.48
CA THR A 144 -31.16 17.48 21.59
C THR A 144 -32.64 17.11 21.65
N GLU A 145 -32.99 15.89 22.09
CA GLU A 145 -34.17 15.69 22.94
C GLU A 145 -33.90 14.59 23.98
N ARG A 146 -33.81 15.04 25.23
CA ARG A 146 -33.95 14.20 26.43
C ARG A 146 -35.44 14.18 26.80
N LYS A 147 -35.95 13.00 27.15
CA LYS A 147 -36.66 12.69 28.42
C LYS A 147 -37.90 11.82 28.20
N GLY A 148 -37.88 10.65 28.85
CA GLY A 148 -39.06 9.81 29.06
C GLY A 148 -38.73 8.38 29.48
N THR A 149 -38.02 8.20 30.60
CA THR A 149 -38.03 6.90 31.32
C THR A 149 -39.30 6.88 32.15
N ASP A 150 -40.29 6.09 31.71
CA ASP A 150 -41.37 5.66 32.58
C ASP A 150 -40.86 4.58 33.53
N LYS A 151 -41.10 4.85 34.81
CA LYS A 151 -40.97 3.90 35.91
C LYS A 151 -42.19 2.97 35.85
N GLU A 152 -41.96 1.67 35.81
CA GLU A 152 -42.88 0.70 36.39
C GLU A 152 -42.14 -0.04 37.51
N GLU A 153 -42.35 0.46 38.73
CA GLU A 153 -42.26 -0.35 39.94
C GLU A 153 -43.70 -0.80 40.24
N SER A 154 -43.97 -2.10 40.22
CA SER A 154 -45.09 -2.68 40.96
C SER A 154 -44.69 -4.06 41.48
N GLU A 155 -44.38 -4.05 42.77
CA GLU A 155 -44.75 -5.02 43.80
C GLU A 155 -44.43 -6.50 43.61
N VAL A 156 -43.47 -6.93 44.44
CA VAL A 156 -43.30 -8.30 44.92
C VAL A 156 -44.40 -8.56 45.95
N ASP A 157 -45.29 -9.52 45.66
CA ASP A 157 -46.18 -10.12 46.66
C ASP A 157 -45.49 -11.36 47.26
N ASP A 158 -45.39 -11.38 48.58
CA ASP A 158 -45.03 -12.52 49.42
C ASP A 158 -46.32 -13.25 49.85
N GLU A 159 -46.43 -14.56 49.56
CA GLU A 159 -47.21 -15.53 50.35
C GLU A 159 -46.42 -16.82 50.55
#